data_AF-A0A1G4TSL6-F1
#
_entry.id   AF-A0A1G4TSL6-F1
#
_cell.length_a   1.000
_cell.length_b   1.000
_cell.length_c   1.000
_cell.angle_alpha   90.00
_cell.angle_beta   90.00
_cell.angle_gamma   90.00
#
_symmetry.space_group_name_H-M   'P 1'
#
loop_
_entity.id
_entity.type
_entity.pdbx_description
1 polymer ?
#
loop_
_entity_poly.entity_id
_entity_poly.type
_entity_poly.pdbx_seq_one_letter_code
_entity_poly.pdbx_strand_id
1 'polypeptide(L)'
;MLKLSDPLPEVNEGILSTSRIGLIEVYRFDCRLIEAYIAGNCRDYNCGLLKLSCHGVNGWAEYVVPNTNPYADIVRWTSVFLKLKGLSVCEAVSYVRSHAEAWGPVRTDIAEVALADMTSQLLNPSAGHAHEGAAFERSRLIDCSQAYCSF
;
A
#
# COMPACT_ATOMS: atom_id res chain seq x y z
N MET A 1 -46.78 -15.54 -7.03
CA MET A 1 -46.37 -14.12 -6.98
C MET A 1 -45.39 -13.98 -5.82
N LEU A 2 -44.09 -14.07 -6.09
CA LEU A 2 -43.04 -13.85 -5.08
C LEU A 2 -42.44 -12.48 -5.37
N LYS A 3 -42.78 -11.49 -4.55
CA LYS A 3 -42.06 -10.21 -4.52
C LYS A 3 -40.78 -10.43 -3.72
N LEU A 4 -39.69 -10.70 -4.42
CA LEU A 4 -38.35 -10.61 -3.83
C LEU A 4 -37.84 -9.21 -4.13
N SER A 5 -38.02 -8.31 -3.17
CA SER A 5 -37.49 -6.96 -3.20
C SER A 5 -36.76 -6.74 -1.90
N ASP A 6 -35.70 -7.53 -1.68
CA ASP A 6 -34.68 -7.10 -0.73
C ASP A 6 -33.86 -6.03 -1.44
N PRO A 7 -33.85 -4.78 -0.94
CA PRO A 7 -32.95 -3.78 -1.48
C PRO A 7 -31.51 -4.26 -1.25
N LEU A 8 -30.71 -4.23 -2.32
CA LEU A 8 -29.27 -4.42 -2.24
C LEU A 8 -28.72 -3.48 -1.15
N PRO A 9 -27.82 -3.96 -0.28
CA PRO A 9 -27.37 -3.15 0.86
C PRO A 9 -26.76 -1.85 0.35
N GLU A 10 -27.24 -0.72 0.86
CA GLU A 10 -26.65 0.62 0.73
C GLU A 10 -25.28 0.62 1.39
N VAL A 11 -24.30 0.04 0.71
CA VAL A 11 -22.92 0.00 1.13
C VAL A 11 -22.15 0.38 -0.10
N ASN A 12 -21.32 1.42 -0.01
CA ASN A 12 -19.96 1.40 -0.57
C ASN A 12 -19.22 2.73 -0.35
N GLU A 13 -19.88 3.90 -0.37
CA GLU A 13 -19.19 5.17 -0.09
C GLU A 13 -19.00 5.45 1.41
N GLY A 14 -19.97 5.05 2.25
CA GLY A 14 -19.92 5.28 3.70
C GLY A 14 -18.75 4.57 4.39
N ILE A 15 -18.42 3.35 3.97
CA ILE A 15 -17.30 2.58 4.53
C ILE A 15 -15.97 3.26 4.19
N LEU A 16 -15.75 3.64 2.94
CA LEU A 16 -14.50 4.29 2.52
C LEU A 16 -14.32 5.68 3.16
N SER A 17 -15.42 6.37 3.45
CA SER A 17 -15.42 7.69 4.09
C SER A 17 -15.20 7.64 5.61
N THR A 18 -15.48 6.51 6.26
CA THR A 18 -15.30 6.31 7.70
C THR A 18 -14.04 5.50 8.05
N SER A 19 -13.55 4.70 7.11
CA SER A 19 -12.35 3.87 7.23
C SER A 19 -11.09 4.73 7.18
N ARG A 20 -10.44 4.94 8.33
CA ARG A 20 -9.24 5.78 8.45
C ARG A 20 -7.94 4.99 8.47
N ILE A 21 -6.94 5.47 7.72
CA ILE A 21 -5.60 4.88 7.67
C ILE A 21 -4.90 5.10 9.03
N GLY A 22 -4.60 4.02 9.73
CA GLY A 22 -4.01 4.05 11.07
C GLY A 22 -2.51 3.78 11.10
N LEU A 23 -2.03 2.90 10.22
CA LEU A 23 -0.63 2.50 10.15
C LEU A 23 -0.14 2.54 8.70
N ILE A 24 1.08 3.02 8.54
CA ILE A 24 1.79 3.02 7.27
C ILE A 24 3.13 2.34 7.54
N GLU A 25 3.47 1.34 6.74
CA GLU A 25 4.73 0.63 6.81
C GLU A 25 5.38 0.62 5.42
N VAL A 26 6.67 0.92 5.35
CA VAL A 26 7.44 0.81 4.10
C VAL A 26 8.67 -0.04 4.34
N TYR A 27 8.83 -1.03 3.47
CA TYR A 27 9.90 -2.01 3.50
C TYR A 27 10.77 -1.78 2.26
N ARG A 28 12.09 -1.59 2.43
CA ARG A 28 13.06 -1.72 1.34
C ARG A 28 13.75 -3.06 1.49
N PHE A 29 13.57 -3.93 0.50
CA PHE A 29 14.12 -5.26 0.53
C PHE A 29 15.63 -5.27 0.27
N ASP A 30 16.31 -6.27 0.84
CA ASP A 30 17.67 -6.60 0.43
C ASP A 30 17.57 -7.31 -0.93
N CYS A 31 17.95 -6.59 -1.99
CA CYS A 31 18.01 -7.07 -3.36
C CYS A 31 18.68 -8.45 -3.48
N ARG A 32 19.69 -8.78 -2.67
CA ARG A 32 20.36 -10.09 -2.69
C ARG A 32 19.47 -11.24 -2.25
N LEU A 33 18.51 -10.97 -1.35
CA LEU A 33 17.58 -11.99 -0.84
C LEU A 33 16.42 -12.24 -1.81
N ILE A 34 16.17 -11.34 -2.75
CA ILE A 34 15.05 -11.40 -3.70
C ILE A 34 15.48 -11.40 -5.17
N GLU A 35 16.77 -11.58 -5.45
CA GLU A 35 17.35 -11.70 -6.79
C GLU A 35 16.65 -12.74 -7.67
N ALA A 36 16.05 -13.78 -7.06
CA ALA A 36 15.28 -14.80 -7.76
C ALA A 36 13.93 -14.29 -8.34
N TYR A 37 13.43 -13.16 -7.85
CA TYR A 37 12.10 -12.62 -8.19
C TYR A 37 12.17 -11.38 -9.09
N ILE A 38 13.32 -10.69 -9.15
CA ILE A 38 13.50 -9.47 -9.96
C ILE A 38 14.37 -9.80 -11.17
N ALA A 39 13.79 -9.66 -12.37
CA ALA A 39 14.53 -9.83 -13.62
C ALA A 39 15.53 -8.66 -13.82
N GLY A 40 16.83 -8.91 -13.68
CA GLY A 40 17.90 -7.93 -13.94
C GLY A 40 18.99 -7.93 -12.87
N ASN A 41 20.02 -7.10 -13.05
CA ASN A 41 21.04 -6.90 -12.02
C ASN A 41 20.43 -6.13 -10.84
N CYS A 42 20.02 -6.85 -9.80
CA CYS A 42 19.26 -6.31 -8.67
C CYS A 42 19.99 -5.19 -7.89
N ARG A 43 21.32 -5.08 -8.06
CA ARG A 43 22.16 -4.06 -7.43
C ARG A 43 21.86 -2.63 -7.90
N ASP A 44 21.24 -2.49 -9.07
CA ASP A 44 20.96 -1.20 -9.69
C ASP A 44 19.55 -0.69 -9.38
N TYR A 45 18.80 -1.38 -8.52
CA TYR A 45 17.44 -1.04 -8.13
C TYR A 45 17.26 -1.01 -6.61
N ASN A 46 16.37 -0.15 -6.13
CA ASN A 46 15.73 -0.27 -4.82
C ASN A 46 14.33 -0.83 -5.05
N CYS A 47 13.96 -1.85 -4.29
CA CYS A 47 12.64 -2.45 -4.38
C CYS A 47 12.10 -2.70 -2.97
N GLY A 48 10.79 -2.89 -2.89
CA GLY A 48 10.15 -2.89 -1.60
C GLY A 48 8.64 -2.96 -1.67
N LEU A 49 8.03 -2.72 -0.51
CA LEU A 49 6.62 -2.86 -0.29
C LEU A 49 6.11 -1.69 0.55
N LEU A 50 5.02 -1.07 0.10
CA LEU A 50 4.19 -0.16 0.89
C LEU A 50 3.01 -0.95 1.43
N LYS A 51 2.72 -0.77 2.71
CA LYS A 51 1.53 -1.28 3.37
C LYS A 51 0.80 -0.15 4.07
N LEU A 52 -0.49 -0.03 3.78
CA LEU A 52 -1.44 0.83 4.49
C LEU A 52 -2.37 -0.06 5.31
N SER A 53 -2.68 0.30 6.55
CA SER A 53 -3.64 -0.45 7.38
C SER A 53 -4.79 0.41 7.86
N CYS A 54 -6.00 -0.13 7.79
CA CYS A 54 -7.24 0.49 8.25
C CYS A 54 -8.14 -0.58 8.89
N HIS A 55 -8.43 -0.46 10.19
CA HIS A 55 -9.37 -1.33 10.92
C HIS A 55 -9.24 -2.85 10.63
N GLY A 56 -8.01 -3.35 10.53
CA GLY A 56 -7.73 -4.77 10.26
C GLY A 56 -7.61 -5.14 8.78
N VAL A 57 -7.96 -4.22 7.87
CA VAL A 57 -7.74 -4.37 6.42
C VAL A 57 -6.41 -3.74 6.03
N ASN A 58 -5.69 -4.36 5.10
CA ASN A 58 -4.41 -3.89 4.62
C ASN A 58 -4.44 -3.67 3.11
N GLY A 59 -3.91 -2.53 2.66
CA GLY A 59 -3.63 -2.27 1.26
C GLY A 59 -2.14 -2.38 0.98
N TRP A 60 -1.78 -3.06 -0.10
CA TRP A 60 -0.39 -3.36 -0.44
C TRP A 60 -0.01 -2.85 -1.83
N ALA A 61 1.24 -2.41 -1.96
CA ALA A 61 1.83 -2.08 -3.24
C ALA A 61 3.33 -2.37 -3.25
N GLU A 62 3.77 -3.16 -4.23
CA GLU A 62 5.18 -3.37 -4.51
C GLU A 62 5.74 -2.19 -5.29
N TYR A 63 7.03 -1.90 -5.11
CA TYR A 63 7.71 -0.88 -5.89
C TYR A 63 9.10 -1.32 -6.32
N VAL A 64 9.53 -0.84 -7.47
CA VAL A 64 10.88 -0.98 -8.01
C VAL A 64 11.32 0.36 -8.59
N VAL A 65 12.45 0.88 -8.15
CA VAL A 65 13.02 2.15 -8.62
C VAL A 65 14.52 2.04 -8.86
N PRO A 66 15.10 2.86 -9.74
CA PRO A 66 16.54 2.88 -9.94
C PRO A 66 17.30 3.24 -8.65
N ASN A 67 18.49 2.67 -8.48
CA ASN A 67 19.35 2.94 -7.34
C ASN A 67 20.00 4.33 -7.43
N THR A 68 19.28 5.34 -6.94
CA THR A 68 19.76 6.73 -6.91
C THR A 68 19.74 7.29 -5.47
N ASN A 69 20.60 8.27 -5.20
CA ASN A 69 20.74 8.91 -3.88
C ASN A 69 19.40 9.31 -3.20
N PRO A 70 18.39 9.85 -3.91
CA PRO A 70 17.07 10.14 -3.32
C PRO A 70 16.38 8.95 -2.61
N TYR A 71 16.68 7.72 -2.98
CA TYR A 71 16.09 6.49 -2.42
C TYR A 71 16.96 5.82 -1.35
N ALA A 72 18.20 6.30 -1.16
CA ALA A 72 19.11 5.77 -0.16
C ALA A 72 18.58 6.05 1.26
N ASP A 73 18.01 7.23 1.48
CA ASP A 73 17.28 7.61 2.69
C ASP A 73 15.79 7.29 2.54
N ILE A 74 15.40 6.06 2.92
CA ILE A 74 14.01 5.61 2.84
C ILE A 74 13.08 6.48 3.69
N VAL A 75 13.52 6.99 4.85
CA VAL A 75 12.67 7.79 5.74
C VAL A 75 12.29 9.09 5.06
N ARG A 76 13.28 9.80 4.50
CA ARG A 76 13.02 11.03 3.76
C ARG A 76 12.18 10.77 2.52
N TRP A 77 12.49 9.70 1.77
CA TRP A 77 11.77 9.37 0.54
C TRP A 77 10.28 9.08 0.79
N THR A 78 9.97 8.33 1.84
CA THR A 78 8.62 7.88 2.22
C THR A 78 7.84 8.88 3.08
N SER A 79 8.49 9.94 3.56
CA SER A 79 7.87 10.94 4.44
C SER A 79 6.59 11.59 3.88
N VAL A 80 6.40 11.58 2.56
CA VAL A 80 5.16 12.07 1.94
C VAL A 80 3.93 11.26 2.37
N PHE A 81 4.09 9.95 2.59
CA PHE A 81 2.99 9.06 2.99
C PHE A 81 2.47 9.34 4.39
N LEU A 82 3.29 9.96 5.26
CA LEU A 82 2.85 10.38 6.59
C LEU A 82 1.57 11.24 6.55
N LYS A 83 1.35 11.99 5.46
CA LYS A 83 0.15 12.82 5.26
C LYS A 83 -1.14 12.02 5.06
N LEU A 84 -1.04 10.73 4.74
CA LEU A 84 -2.19 9.84 4.59
C LEU A 84 -2.70 9.33 5.94
N LYS A 85 -1.87 9.36 6.99
CA LYS A 85 -2.25 8.87 8.32
C LYS A 85 -3.40 9.71 8.89
N GLY A 86 -4.44 9.02 9.34
CA GLY A 86 -5.67 9.62 9.87
C GLY A 86 -6.69 10.03 8.81
N LEU A 87 -6.33 10.11 7.53
CA LEU A 87 -7.30 10.35 6.46
C LEU A 87 -8.19 9.12 6.26
N SER A 88 -9.45 9.34 5.87
CA SER A 88 -10.29 8.28 5.34
C SER A 88 -9.72 7.78 4.00
N VAL A 89 -10.12 6.58 3.56
CA VAL A 89 -9.68 6.05 2.26
C VAL A 89 -10.08 6.99 1.12
N CYS A 90 -11.30 7.55 1.15
CA CYS A 90 -11.75 8.56 0.18
C CYS A 90 -10.89 9.84 0.20
N GLU A 91 -10.61 10.35 1.41
CA GLU A 91 -9.76 11.54 1.60
C GLU A 91 -8.33 11.26 1.08
N ALA A 92 -7.78 10.09 1.38
CA ALA A 92 -6.44 9.68 0.97
C ALA A 92 -6.32 9.57 -0.55
N VAL A 93 -7.28 8.95 -1.25
CA VAL A 93 -7.29 8.88 -2.72
C VAL A 93 -7.31 10.28 -3.33
N SER A 94 -8.14 11.18 -2.80
CA SER A 94 -8.23 12.56 -3.27
C SER A 94 -6.94 13.34 -2.99
N TYR A 95 -6.33 13.10 -1.83
CA TYR A 95 -5.08 13.71 -1.42
C TYR A 95 -3.91 13.30 -2.33
N VAL A 96 -3.76 12.00 -2.62
CA VAL A 96 -2.71 11.49 -3.52
C VAL A 96 -2.85 12.12 -4.91
N ARG A 97 -4.04 12.11 -5.49
CA ARG A 97 -4.30 12.69 -6.82
C ARG A 97 -3.99 14.18 -6.89
N SER A 98 -4.35 14.95 -5.86
CA SER A 98 -4.08 16.39 -5.81
C SER A 98 -2.61 16.74 -5.59
N HIS A 99 -1.78 15.79 -5.12
CA HIS A 99 -0.35 15.99 -4.86
C HIS A 99 0.55 15.19 -5.82
N ALA A 100 -0.02 14.57 -6.86
CA ALA A 100 0.67 13.66 -7.76
C ALA A 100 1.93 14.27 -8.40
N GLU A 101 1.86 15.54 -8.82
CA GLU A 101 3.00 16.25 -9.41
C GLU A 101 4.14 16.43 -8.39
N ALA A 102 3.84 16.85 -7.15
CA ALA A 102 4.83 17.04 -6.10
C ALA A 102 5.43 15.72 -5.59
N TRP A 103 4.64 14.65 -5.59
CA TRP A 103 5.08 13.32 -5.21
C TRP A 103 5.87 12.64 -6.32
N GLY A 104 5.63 13.02 -7.58
CA GLY A 104 6.20 12.36 -8.73
C GLY A 104 5.58 10.98 -8.98
N PRO A 105 5.90 10.36 -10.12
CA PRO A 105 5.17 9.21 -10.65
C PRO A 105 5.23 8.00 -9.72
N VAL A 106 6.43 7.62 -9.24
CA VAL A 106 6.59 6.41 -8.42
C VAL A 106 5.79 6.49 -7.13
N ARG A 107 5.97 7.56 -6.33
CA ARG A 107 5.32 7.67 -5.01
C ARG A 107 3.80 7.77 -5.14
N THR A 108 3.33 8.41 -6.20
CA THR A 108 1.90 8.49 -6.52
C THR A 108 1.36 7.11 -6.86
N ASP A 109 1.99 6.42 -7.82
CA ASP A 109 1.57 5.10 -8.29
C ASP A 109 1.48 4.09 -7.15
N ILE A 110 2.51 3.99 -6.31
CA ILE A 110 2.54 3.01 -5.21
C ILE A 110 1.44 3.31 -4.17
N ALA A 111 1.14 4.59 -3.92
CA ALA A 111 0.07 4.97 -3.01
C ALA A 111 -1.31 4.67 -3.61
N GLU A 112 -1.52 4.93 -4.91
CA GLU A 112 -2.76 4.62 -5.61
C GLU A 112 -3.02 3.12 -5.66
N VAL A 113 -1.99 2.29 -5.94
CA VAL A 113 -2.10 0.82 -5.93
C VAL A 113 -2.46 0.31 -4.54
N ALA A 114 -1.79 0.79 -3.49
CA ALA A 114 -2.07 0.35 -2.12
C ALA A 114 -3.49 0.76 -1.68
N LEU A 115 -3.94 1.97 -2.03
CA LEU A 115 -5.29 2.44 -1.75
C LEU A 115 -6.35 1.67 -2.55
N ALA A 116 -6.05 1.30 -3.80
CA ALA A 116 -6.93 0.49 -4.62
C ALA A 116 -7.09 -0.93 -4.07
N ASP A 117 -5.99 -1.56 -3.65
CA ASP A 117 -6.00 -2.87 -2.98
C ASP A 117 -6.83 -2.80 -1.68
N MET A 118 -6.58 -1.80 -0.82
CA MET A 118 -7.36 -1.57 0.41
C MET A 118 -8.85 -1.37 0.11
N THR A 119 -9.16 -0.54 -0.90
CA THR A 119 -10.54 -0.28 -1.32
C THR A 119 -11.21 -1.57 -1.77
N SER A 120 -10.54 -2.39 -2.58
CA SER A 120 -11.08 -3.66 -3.05
C SER A 120 -11.45 -4.60 -1.91
N GLN A 121 -10.61 -4.66 -0.87
CA GLN A 121 -10.82 -5.50 0.32
C GLN A 121 -11.92 -4.96 1.23
N LEU A 122 -12.01 -3.64 1.41
CA LEU A 122 -13.08 -3.00 2.19
C LEU A 122 -14.45 -3.19 1.54
N LEU A 123 -14.51 -3.11 0.20
CA LEU A 123 -15.76 -3.26 -0.55
C LEU A 123 -16.16 -4.73 -0.74
N ASN A 124 -15.19 -5.66 -0.76
CA ASN A 124 -15.45 -7.09 -0.94
C ASN A 124 -14.70 -7.95 0.10
N PRO A 125 -15.12 -7.93 1.39
CA PRO A 125 -14.46 -8.70 2.45
C PRO A 125 -14.43 -10.21 2.21
N SER A 126 -15.37 -10.73 1.41
CA SER A 126 -15.49 -12.16 1.09
C SER A 126 -14.62 -12.62 -0.09
N ALA A 127 -13.94 -11.72 -0.80
CA ALA A 127 -13.21 -12.05 -2.03
C ALA A 127 -11.89 -12.82 -1.78
N GLY A 128 -11.51 -13.04 -0.52
CA GLY A 128 -10.20 -13.54 -0.16
C GLY A 128 -9.14 -12.46 -0.37
N HIS A 129 -8.16 -12.42 0.51
CA HIS A 129 -7.14 -11.39 0.47
C HIS A 129 -5.97 -11.89 -0.38
N ALA A 130 -5.71 -11.22 -1.51
CA ALA A 130 -4.57 -11.56 -2.38
C ALA A 130 -3.22 -11.51 -1.64
N HIS A 131 -3.16 -10.73 -0.56
CA HIS A 131 -1.99 -10.49 0.28
C HIS A 131 -2.14 -11.06 1.70
N GLU A 132 -2.81 -12.22 1.84
CA GLU A 132 -2.81 -12.99 3.08
C GLU A 132 -1.97 -14.27 2.95
N GLY A 133 -1.04 -14.46 3.88
CA GLY A 133 -0.21 -15.66 3.96
C GLY A 133 1.19 -15.40 4.50
N ALA A 134 1.95 -16.47 4.72
CA ALA A 134 3.29 -16.44 5.32
C ALA A 134 4.30 -15.54 4.57
N ALA A 135 4.04 -15.19 3.31
CA ALA A 135 4.87 -14.26 2.54
C ALA A 135 4.73 -12.80 2.99
N PHE A 136 3.56 -12.42 3.51
CA PHE A 136 3.24 -11.07 4.00
C PHE A 136 3.27 -10.98 5.53
N GLU A 137 3.74 -12.03 6.20
CA GLU A 137 4.01 -11.99 7.63
C GLU A 137 5.09 -10.94 7.93
N ARG A 138 4.78 -10.07 8.89
CA ARG A 138 5.63 -8.93 9.23
C ARG A 138 7.05 -9.33 9.62
N SER A 139 7.22 -10.46 10.33
CA SER A 139 8.55 -11.01 10.68
C SER A 139 9.36 -11.30 9.43
N ARG A 140 8.78 -12.04 8.49
CA ARG A 140 9.45 -12.38 7.22
C ARG A 140 9.76 -11.13 6.39
N LEU A 141 8.83 -10.18 6.31
CA LEU A 141 9.08 -8.92 5.60
C LEU A 141 10.24 -8.14 6.21
N ILE A 142 10.36 -8.10 7.54
CA ILE A 142 11.49 -7.50 8.25
C ILE A 142 12.79 -8.27 7.95
N ASP A 143 12.77 -9.60 8.00
CA ASP A 143 13.95 -10.43 7.73
C ASP A 143 14.48 -10.27 6.30
N CYS A 144 13.58 -10.01 5.33
CA CYS A 144 13.94 -9.72 3.95
C CYS A 144 14.28 -8.23 3.69
N SER A 145 14.15 -7.35 4.69
CA SER A 145 14.34 -5.91 4.52
C SER A 145 15.75 -5.45 4.89
N GLN A 146 16.34 -4.63 4.02
CA GLN A 146 17.53 -3.87 4.32
C GLN A 146 17.21 -2.57 5.09
N ALA A 147 16.01 -2.01 4.89
CA ALA A 147 15.55 -0.86 5.64
C ALA A 147 14.02 -0.90 5.82
N TYR A 148 13.55 -0.32 6.92
CA TYR A 148 12.13 -0.29 7.28
C TYR A 148 11.80 1.03 7.96
N CYS A 149 10.63 1.60 7.65
CA CYS A 149 10.05 2.69 8.40
C CYS A 149 8.55 2.47 8.63
N SER A 150 8.04 3.07 9.71
CA SER A 150 6.63 3.03 10.05
C SER A 150 6.19 4.37 10.62
N PHE A 151 4.97 4.77 10.29
CA PHE A 151 4.40 6.06 10.64
C PHE A 151 3.12 5.95 11.46
#